data_AF-A0A142JUJ8-F1
#
_entry.id   AF-A0A142JUJ8-F1
#
_cell.length_a   1.000
_cell.length_b   1.000
_cell.length_c   1.000
_cell.angle_alpha   90.00
_cell.angle_beta   90.00
_cell.angle_gamma   90.00
#
_symmetry.space_group_name_H-M   'P 1'
#
loop_
_entity.id
_entity.type
_entity.pdbx_description
1 polymer ?
#
loop_
_entity_poly.entity_id
_entity_poly.type
_entity_poly.pdbx_seq_one_letter_code
_entity_poly.pdbx_strand_id
1 'polypeptide(L)'
;MDFKTVTEQFASSVPGTDAFLKVKEQSLALMSADPDHAAAYFLVYGFARSYVILHDDEGITTEVANAAQAQLLGYMRSIEQALGGGEQALLGAMNRIVLDYDGRRQLF
;
A
#
# COMPACT_ATOMS: atom_id res chain seq x y z
N MET A 1 7.25 -8.28 12.58
CA MET A 1 6.05 -7.46 12.29
C MET A 1 5.37 -8.10 11.11
N ASP A 2 4.03 -8.21 11.12
CA ASP A 2 3.26 -8.80 10.03
C ASP A 2 2.55 -7.71 9.19
N PHE A 3 2.00 -8.10 8.05
CA PHE A 3 1.34 -7.18 7.12
C PHE A 3 0.07 -6.53 7.69
N LYS A 4 -0.64 -7.25 8.58
CA LYS A 4 -1.80 -6.71 9.30
C LYS A 4 -1.42 -5.54 10.19
N THR A 5 -0.33 -5.67 10.95
CA THR A 5 0.19 -4.60 11.81
C THR A 5 0.52 -3.34 10.99
N VAL A 6 1.14 -3.50 9.81
CA VAL A 6 1.42 -2.38 8.90
C VAL A 6 0.14 -1.70 8.42
N THR A 7 -0.88 -2.50 8.07
CA THR A 7 -2.19 -2.00 7.62
C THR A 7 -2.92 -1.21 8.72
N GLU A 8 -2.91 -1.70 9.97
CA GLU A 8 -3.52 -1.02 11.11
C GLU A 8 -2.77 0.27 11.50
N GLN A 9 -1.44 0.25 11.45
CA GLN A 9 -0.62 1.45 11.67
C GLN A 9 -0.87 2.51 10.60
N PHE A 10 -0.98 2.12 9.33
CA PHE A 10 -1.30 3.05 8.26
C PHE A 10 -2.71 3.63 8.41
N ALA A 11 -3.70 2.79 8.77
CA ALA A 11 -5.08 3.24 9.00
C ALA A 11 -5.24 4.26 10.13
N SER A 12 -4.35 4.20 11.14
CA SER A 12 -4.36 5.11 12.29
C SER A 12 -3.42 6.31 12.14
N SER A 13 -2.65 6.36 11.06
CA SER A 13 -1.70 7.45 10.80
C SER A 13 -2.41 8.71 10.27
N VAL A 14 -1.83 9.88 10.57
CA VAL A 14 -2.25 11.13 9.92
C VAL A 14 -1.88 11.04 8.43
N PRO A 15 -2.83 11.24 7.50
CA PRO A 15 -2.52 11.19 6.07
C PRO A 15 -1.48 12.23 5.68
N GLY A 16 -0.44 11.79 4.96
CA GLY A 16 0.69 12.62 4.53
C GLY A 16 1.92 11.80 4.17
N THR A 17 2.95 12.44 3.62
CA THR A 17 4.16 11.79 3.10
C THR A 17 4.84 10.86 4.12
N ASP A 18 4.91 11.26 5.39
CA ASP A 18 5.49 10.44 6.47
C ASP A 18 4.76 9.10 6.67
N ALA A 19 3.44 9.06 6.52
CA ALA A 19 2.67 7.83 6.64
C ALA A 19 3.02 6.84 5.51
N PHE A 20 3.13 7.34 4.29
CA PHE A 20 3.51 6.54 3.13
C PHE A 20 4.98 6.13 3.17
N LEU A 21 5.87 6.98 3.70
CA LEU A 21 7.27 6.64 3.94
C LEU A 21 7.40 5.44 4.88
N LYS A 22 6.63 5.41 5.97
CA LYS A 22 6.59 4.26 6.88
C LYS A 22 6.09 3.01 6.19
N VAL A 23 4.98 3.07 5.42
CA VAL A 23 4.48 1.91 4.66
C VAL A 23 5.55 1.39 3.69
N LYS A 24 6.23 2.29 2.97
CA LYS A 24 7.32 1.93 2.05
C LYS A 24 8.42 1.13 2.77
N GLU A 25 8.93 1.63 3.88
CA GLU A 25 10.00 0.99 4.64
C GLU A 25 9.56 -0.36 5.25
N GLN A 26 8.35 -0.40 5.78
CA GLN A 26 7.78 -1.58 6.40
C GLN A 26 7.46 -2.68 5.40
N SER A 27 6.92 -2.35 4.23
CA SER A 27 6.71 -3.30 3.12
C SER A 27 8.03 -3.87 2.60
N LEU A 28 9.08 -3.05 2.51
CA LEU A 28 10.42 -3.53 2.13
C LEU A 28 10.98 -4.52 3.15
N ALA A 29 10.80 -4.26 4.44
CA ALA A 29 11.20 -5.19 5.50
C ALA A 29 10.42 -6.52 5.43
N LEU A 30 9.11 -6.47 5.13
CA LEU A 30 8.26 -7.65 4.99
C LEU A 30 8.70 -8.56 3.83
N MET A 31 9.18 -7.99 2.71
CA MET A 31 9.69 -8.80 1.58
C MET A 31 10.80 -9.78 2.00
N SER A 32 11.63 -9.40 2.97
CA SER A 32 12.69 -10.28 3.48
C SER A 32 12.22 -11.19 4.61
N ALA A 33 11.24 -10.73 5.40
CA ALA A 33 10.72 -11.47 6.56
C ALA A 33 9.72 -12.57 6.17
N ASP A 34 9.00 -12.40 5.07
CA ASP A 34 8.04 -13.36 4.53
C ASP A 34 8.17 -13.41 2.98
N PRO A 35 9.16 -14.17 2.48
CA PRO A 35 9.47 -14.24 1.05
C PRO A 35 8.35 -14.82 0.18
N ASP A 36 7.50 -15.68 0.75
CA ASP A 36 6.40 -16.34 0.02
C ASP A 36 5.35 -15.33 -0.45
N HIS A 37 5.26 -14.18 0.22
CA HIS A 37 4.35 -13.08 -0.12
C HIS A 37 5.08 -11.82 -0.61
N ALA A 38 6.37 -11.90 -0.90
CA ALA A 38 7.20 -10.74 -1.26
C ALA A 38 6.65 -9.94 -2.44
N ALA A 39 6.04 -10.58 -3.43
CA ALA A 39 5.44 -9.89 -4.57
C ALA A 39 4.27 -8.98 -4.17
N ALA A 40 3.44 -9.40 -3.21
CA ALA A 40 2.34 -8.59 -2.69
C ALA A 40 2.88 -7.38 -1.91
N TYR A 41 3.94 -7.57 -1.13
CA TYR A 41 4.59 -6.47 -0.40
C TYR A 41 5.29 -5.49 -1.34
N PHE A 42 5.92 -5.99 -2.41
CA PHE A 42 6.54 -5.15 -3.42
C PHE A 42 5.51 -4.27 -4.14
N LEU A 43 4.31 -4.78 -4.39
CA LEU A 43 3.22 -4.00 -4.97
C LEU A 43 2.82 -2.82 -4.06
N VAL A 44 2.63 -3.06 -2.76
CA VAL A 44 2.33 -2.01 -1.77
C VAL A 44 3.49 -1.03 -1.64
N TYR A 45 4.73 -1.52 -1.60
CA TYR A 45 5.95 -0.71 -1.62
C TYR A 45 5.99 0.22 -2.83
N GLY A 46 5.64 -0.27 -4.02
CA GLY A 46 5.63 0.50 -5.26
C GLY A 46 4.70 1.71 -5.16
N PHE A 47 3.45 1.49 -4.74
CA PHE A 47 2.48 2.56 -4.51
C PHE A 47 2.94 3.56 -3.45
N ALA A 48 3.42 3.07 -2.30
CA ALA A 48 3.90 3.93 -1.23
C ALA A 48 5.10 4.78 -1.66
N ARG A 49 6.03 4.18 -2.41
CA ARG A 49 7.21 4.86 -2.97
C ARG A 49 6.80 5.95 -3.96
N SER A 50 5.87 5.67 -4.87
CA SER A 50 5.45 6.66 -5.86
C SER A 50 4.78 7.87 -5.21
N TYR A 51 3.93 7.66 -4.19
CA TYR A 51 3.36 8.76 -3.41
C TYR A 51 4.45 9.65 -2.80
N VAL A 52 5.46 9.04 -2.16
CA VAL A 52 6.56 9.78 -1.53
C VAL A 52 7.32 10.59 -2.57
N ILE A 53 7.62 10.03 -3.74
CA ILE A 53 8.35 10.73 -4.80
C ILE A 53 7.54 11.90 -5.37
N LEU A 54 6.25 11.71 -5.60
CA LEU A 54 5.39 12.74 -6.18
C LEU A 54 5.19 13.93 -5.25
N HIS A 55 5.41 13.76 -3.95
CA HIS A 55 5.06 14.74 -2.93
C HIS A 55 6.17 15.04 -1.93
N ASP A 56 7.43 14.75 -2.28
CA ASP A 56 8.59 15.04 -1.44
C ASP A 56 8.83 16.56 -1.35
N ASP A 57 8.57 17.28 -2.45
CA ASP A 57 8.91 18.70 -2.61
C ASP A 57 7.70 19.66 -2.67
N GLU A 58 6.46 19.15 -2.68
CA GLU A 58 5.24 19.95 -2.84
C GLU A 58 4.30 19.83 -1.62
N GLY A 59 3.68 20.95 -1.24
CA GLY A 59 2.62 20.93 -0.23
C GLY A 59 1.37 20.20 -0.74
N ILE A 60 1.09 19.02 -0.18
CA ILE A 60 -0.12 18.26 -0.49
C ILE A 60 -1.32 18.89 0.21
N THR A 61 -2.45 19.03 -0.50
CA THR A 61 -3.70 19.40 0.17
C THR A 61 -4.23 18.24 1.01
N THR A 62 -4.92 18.57 2.10
CA THR A 62 -5.52 17.56 2.99
C THR A 62 -6.45 16.61 2.22
N GLU A 63 -7.17 17.09 1.21
CA GLU A 63 -8.08 16.28 0.40
C GLU A 63 -7.33 15.21 -0.41
N VAL A 64 -6.21 15.57 -1.04
CA VAL A 64 -5.39 14.62 -1.82
C VAL A 64 -4.76 13.59 -0.90
N ALA A 65 -4.22 14.02 0.25
CA ALA A 65 -3.61 13.12 1.23
C ALA A 65 -4.62 12.09 1.78
N ASN A 66 -5.84 12.55 2.11
CA ASN A 66 -6.92 11.65 2.56
C ASN A 66 -7.35 10.67 1.46
N ALA A 67 -7.51 11.15 0.22
CA ALA A 67 -7.93 10.30 -0.89
C ALA A 67 -6.89 9.22 -1.22
N ALA A 68 -5.61 9.59 -1.24
CA ALA A 68 -4.53 8.64 -1.46
C ALA A 68 -4.44 7.61 -0.33
N GLN A 69 -4.55 8.04 0.94
CA GLN A 69 -4.51 7.12 2.08
C GLN A 69 -5.67 6.12 2.00
N ALA A 70 -6.90 6.59 1.72
CA ALA A 70 -8.06 5.74 1.58
C ALA A 70 -7.89 4.70 0.46
N GLN A 71 -7.32 5.10 -0.69
CA GLN A 71 -7.07 4.20 -1.81
C GLN A 71 -6.03 3.12 -1.46
N LEU A 72 -4.85 3.52 -0.96
CA LEU A 72 -3.80 2.55 -0.61
C LEU A 72 -4.25 1.63 0.52
N LEU A 73 -4.96 2.16 1.52
CA LEU A 73 -5.50 1.35 2.62
C LEU A 73 -6.53 0.31 2.11
N GLY A 74 -7.33 0.67 1.11
CA GLY A 74 -8.23 -0.27 0.44
C GLY A 74 -7.48 -1.43 -0.22
N TYR A 75 -6.39 -1.14 -0.91
CA TYR A 75 -5.53 -2.16 -1.52
C TYR A 75 -4.85 -3.05 -0.48
N MET A 76 -4.31 -2.45 0.59
CA MET A 76 -3.70 -3.19 1.69
C MET A 76 -4.70 -4.13 2.36
N ARG A 77 -5.92 -3.68 2.66
CA ARG A 77 -6.96 -4.54 3.23
C ARG A 77 -7.38 -5.68 2.29
N SER A 78 -7.41 -5.43 0.98
CA SER A 78 -7.70 -6.49 0.00
C SER A 78 -6.60 -7.56 -0.03
N ILE A 79 -5.34 -7.17 0.13
CA ILE A 79 -4.21 -8.12 0.23
C ILE A 79 -4.29 -8.86 1.56
N GLU A 80 -4.49 -8.16 2.68
CA GLU A 80 -4.60 -8.73 4.02
C GLU A 80 -5.64 -9.85 4.08
N GLN A 81 -6.83 -9.61 3.52
CA GLN A 81 -7.90 -10.61 3.45
C GLN A 81 -7.51 -11.80 2.56
N ALA A 82 -6.77 -11.57 1.48
CA ALA A 82 -6.40 -12.61 0.53
C ALA A 82 -5.25 -13.51 1.02
N LEU A 83 -4.40 -13.03 1.92
CA LEU A 83 -3.31 -13.82 2.52
C LEU A 83 -3.82 -15.10 3.19
N GLY A 84 -5.01 -15.07 3.81
CA GLY A 84 -5.64 -16.26 4.42
C GLY A 84 -6.30 -17.22 3.42
N GLY A 85 -6.45 -16.83 2.15
CA GLY A 85 -7.16 -17.58 1.11
C GLY A 85 -6.28 -18.41 0.17
N GLY A 86 -4.96 -18.37 0.35
CA GLY A 86 -3.98 -19.06 -0.49
C GLY A 86 -3.56 -18.28 -1.75
N GLU A 87 -2.62 -18.85 -2.50
CA GLU A 87 -1.93 -18.18 -3.62
C GLU A 87 -2.88 -17.62 -4.70
N GLN A 88 -3.91 -18.38 -5.07
CA GLN A 88 -4.84 -17.97 -6.12
C GLN A 88 -5.72 -16.80 -5.68
N ALA A 89 -6.11 -16.75 -4.39
CA ALA A 89 -6.84 -15.61 -3.83
C ALA A 89 -5.96 -14.36 -3.82
N LEU A 90 -4.70 -14.51 -3.40
CA LEU A 90 -3.73 -13.42 -3.38
C LEU A 90 -3.44 -12.87 -4.77
N LEU A 91 -3.17 -13.74 -5.75
CA LEU A 91 -2.96 -13.35 -7.14
C LEU A 91 -4.18 -12.62 -7.71
N GLY A 92 -5.39 -13.12 -7.43
CA GLY A 92 -6.64 -12.48 -7.84
C GLY A 92 -6.80 -11.08 -7.25
N ALA A 93 -6.45 -10.88 -5.98
CA ALA A 93 -6.47 -9.58 -5.32
C ALA A 93 -5.44 -8.62 -5.95
N MET A 94 -4.20 -9.07 -6.14
CA MET A 94 -3.14 -8.26 -6.76
C MET A 94 -3.51 -7.81 -8.17
N ASN A 95 -4.04 -8.71 -9.00
CA ASN A 95 -4.47 -8.38 -10.36
C ASN A 95 -5.60 -7.33 -10.36
N ARG A 96 -6.58 -7.47 -9.46
CA ARG A 96 -7.67 -6.49 -9.34
C ARG A 96 -7.14 -5.12 -8.93
N ILE A 97 -6.20 -5.08 -7.98
CA ILE A 97 -5.58 -3.84 -7.51
C ILE A 97 -4.86 -3.12 -8.66
N VAL A 98 -4.04 -3.84 -9.43
CA VAL A 98 -3.31 -3.26 -10.56
C VAL A 98 -4.27 -2.70 -11.62
N LEU A 99 -5.32 -3.44 -11.97
CA LEU A 99 -6.33 -2.98 -12.94
C LEU A 99 -7.16 -1.80 -12.43
N ASP A 100 -7.53 -1.78 -11.14
CA ASP A 100 -8.24 -0.65 -10.53
C ASP A 100 -7.36 0.61 -10.48
N TYR A 101 -6.07 0.45 -10.20
CA TYR A 101 -5.11 1.54 -10.20
C TYR A 101 -4.89 2.14 -11.59
N ASP A 102 -4.77 1.31 -12.64
CA ASP A 102 -4.63 1.76 -14.04
C ASP A 102 -5.88 2.51 -14.54
N GLY A 103 -7.07 2.07 -14.12
CA GLY A 103 -8.35 2.65 -14.54
C GLY A 103 -8.75 3.95 -13.82
N ARG A 104 -7.99 4.42 -12.83
CA ARG A 104 -8.30 5.61 -12.01
C ARG A 104 -7.33 6.76 -12.27
N ARG A 105 -7.71 7.97 -11.83
CA ARG A 105 -6.74 9.07 -11.68
C ARG A 105 -5.71 8.65 -10.65
N GLN A 106 -4.46 8.49 -11.08
CA GLN A 106 -3.35 8.07 -10.24
C GLN A 106 -3.07 9.14 -9.17
N LEU A 107 -3.24 8.77 -7.90
CA LEU A 107 -2.95 9.61 -6.72
C LEU A 107 -1.55 9.35 -6.14
N PHE A 108 -0.93 8.28 -6.62
CA PHE A 108 0.45 7.86 -6.44
C PHE A 108 0.80 7.01 -7.65
#